data_AF-A0A7S3TS24-F1
#
_entry.id   AF-A0A7S3TS24-F1
#
_cell.length_a   1.000
_cell.length_b   1.000
_cell.length_c   1.000
_cell.angle_alpha   90.00
_cell.angle_beta   90.00
_cell.angle_gamma   90.00
#
_symmetry.space_group_name_H-M   'P 1'
#
loop_
_entity.id
_entity.type
_entity.pdbx_description
1 polymer ?
#
loop_
_entity_poly.entity_id
_entity_poly.type
_entity_poly.pdbx_seq_one_letter_code
_entity_poly.pdbx_strand_id
1 'polypeptide(L)'
;GEAAASAAALLAGAAPWRVTAVKRSSRQLKPPPPYNTAALQLDASARLSLPVGVVMQLAQRLYEGVELRGERRALITYMRTDSLVMSEDAISAARRLVTARFSPAEDWLPAEPRRFVDRKRKNAQEAHEAIRPVDFGVEPSSLEGLLPPKEAQLYELIWRRAVASQMASARHEALSISLAAEGAGTARSSASRRVFEGFEAVLRPAGGAGGAGGAEGGE
;
A
#
# COMPACT_ATOMS: atom_id res chain seq x y z
N GLY A 1 3.13 -9.96 -25.88
CA GLY A 1 4.53 -9.55 -25.60
C GLY A 1 5.46 -10.73 -25.85
N GLU A 2 6.75 -10.45 -26.07
CA GLU A 2 7.77 -11.44 -26.46
C GLU A 2 7.81 -12.70 -25.57
N ALA A 3 7.54 -12.55 -24.27
CA ALA A 3 7.42 -13.67 -23.32
C ALA A 3 6.22 -14.60 -23.58
N ALA A 4 5.08 -14.08 -24.06
CA ALA A 4 3.91 -14.88 -24.40
C ALA A 4 4.09 -15.61 -25.74
N ALA A 5 4.76 -14.98 -26.71
CA ALA A 5 5.11 -15.60 -27.99
C ALA A 5 6.17 -16.71 -27.81
N SER A 6 7.15 -16.50 -26.93
CA SER A 6 8.15 -17.53 -26.56
C SER A 6 7.52 -18.71 -25.80
N ALA A 7 6.57 -18.45 -24.90
CA ALA A 7 5.82 -19.51 -24.22
C ALA A 7 4.93 -20.33 -25.18
N ALA A 8 4.30 -19.68 -26.16
CA ALA A 8 3.52 -20.36 -27.20
C ALA A 8 4.41 -21.23 -28.12
N ALA A 9 5.60 -20.74 -28.50
CA ALA A 9 6.56 -21.50 -29.30
C ALA A 9 7.10 -22.74 -28.55
N LEU A 10 7.32 -22.64 -27.23
CA LEU A 10 7.72 -23.78 -26.38
C LEU A 10 6.62 -24.85 -26.29
N LEU A 11 5.34 -24.45 -26.24
CA LEU A 11 4.21 -25.38 -26.17
C LEU A 11 3.84 -26.00 -27.54
N ALA A 12 4.28 -25.40 -28.65
CA ALA A 12 3.97 -25.85 -30.01
C ALA A 12 4.87 -27.01 -30.51
N GLY A 13 5.98 -27.30 -29.83
CA GLY A 13 6.84 -28.44 -30.13
C GLY A 13 6.21 -29.74 -29.63
N ALA A 14 6.00 -30.71 -30.52
CA ALA A 14 5.25 -31.97 -30.33
C ALA A 14 5.69 -32.90 -29.18
N ALA A 15 6.68 -32.53 -28.37
CA ALA A 15 7.09 -33.30 -27.20
C ALA A 15 6.13 -33.06 -26.02
N PRO A 16 5.60 -34.11 -25.36
CA PRO A 16 4.71 -33.93 -24.22
C PRO A 16 5.48 -33.29 -23.05
N TRP A 17 5.09 -32.07 -22.68
CA TRP A 17 5.57 -31.41 -21.48
C TRP A 17 5.14 -32.19 -20.23
N ARG A 18 6.11 -32.47 -19.35
CA ARG A 18 5.88 -33.13 -18.06
C ARG A 18 6.16 -32.16 -16.93
N VAL A 19 5.29 -32.18 -15.92
CA VAL A 19 5.54 -31.48 -14.66
C VAL A 19 6.67 -32.21 -13.93
N THR A 20 7.78 -31.52 -13.70
CA THR A 20 8.94 -32.06 -12.97
C THR A 20 8.95 -31.63 -11.52
N ALA A 21 8.37 -30.47 -11.19
CA ALA A 21 8.20 -30.05 -9.81
C ALA A 21 7.02 -29.09 -9.65
N VAL A 22 6.38 -29.17 -8.49
CA VAL A 22 5.36 -28.22 -8.03
C VAL A 22 5.78 -27.70 -6.67
N LYS A 23 6.06 -26.40 -6.57
CA LYS A 23 6.41 -25.75 -5.30
C LYS A 23 5.30 -24.79 -4.88
N ARG A 24 4.78 -25.00 -3.67
CA ARG A 24 3.89 -24.07 -2.99
C ARG A 24 4.67 -23.29 -1.94
N SER A 25 4.48 -21.99 -1.90
CA SER A 25 5.04 -21.14 -0.84
C SER A 25 4.03 -20.11 -0.38
N SER A 26 4.15 -19.71 0.89
CA SER A 26 3.45 -18.55 1.42
C SER A 26 4.39 -17.35 1.43
N ARG A 27 3.90 -16.21 0.97
CA ARG A 27 4.61 -14.93 1.04
C ARG A 27 3.78 -13.96 1.86
N GLN A 28 4.41 -13.32 2.83
CA GLN A 28 3.82 -12.21 3.57
C GLN A 28 4.38 -10.89 3.05
N LEU A 29 3.50 -9.92 2.82
CA LEU A 29 3.88 -8.55 2.54
C LEU A 29 3.63 -7.72 3.80
N LYS A 30 4.68 -7.07 4.29
CA LYS A 30 4.57 -6.17 5.45
C LYS A 30 3.96 -4.85 5.00
N PRO A 31 3.14 -4.20 5.86
CA PRO A 31 2.67 -2.86 5.55
C PRO A 31 3.85 -1.90 5.40
N PRO A 32 3.71 -0.89 4.54
CA PRO A 32 4.70 0.15 4.45
C PRO A 32 4.68 1.05 5.70
N PRO A 33 5.79 1.74 6.01
CA PRO A 33 5.80 2.73 7.08
C PRO A 33 4.86 3.91 6.76
N PRO A 34 4.47 4.69 7.78
CA PRO A 34 3.96 6.04 7.60
C PRO A 34 4.90 6.89 6.73
N TYR A 35 4.41 7.98 6.16
CA TYR A 35 5.23 8.78 5.26
C TYR A 35 6.26 9.61 6.01
N ASN A 36 7.47 9.67 5.46
CA ASN A 36 8.32 10.86 5.58
C ASN A 36 8.18 11.70 4.30
N THR A 37 8.89 12.83 4.23
CA THR A 37 8.80 13.77 3.09
C THR A 37 9.09 13.09 1.75
N ALA A 38 10.20 12.36 1.66
CA ALA A 38 10.63 11.72 0.41
C ALA A 38 9.63 10.64 -0.04
N ALA A 39 9.15 9.82 0.89
CA ALA A 39 8.18 8.77 0.58
C ALA A 39 6.83 9.36 0.13
N LEU A 40 6.35 10.44 0.75
CA LEU A 40 5.12 11.11 0.32
C LEU A 40 5.24 11.66 -1.10
N GLN A 41 6.35 12.34 -1.39
CA GLN A 41 6.59 12.94 -2.71
C GLN A 41 6.62 11.88 -3.82
N LEU A 42 7.35 10.78 -3.61
CA LEU A 42 7.44 9.70 -4.60
C LEU A 42 6.09 9.01 -4.80
N ASP A 43 5.36 8.70 -3.72
CA ASP A 43 4.11 7.95 -3.80
C ASP A 43 2.97 8.81 -4.38
N ALA A 44 2.90 10.10 -4.01
CA ALA A 44 1.94 11.05 -4.58
C ALA A 44 2.21 11.31 -6.07
N SER A 45 3.48 11.38 -6.49
CA SER A 45 3.82 11.48 -7.90
C SER A 45 3.39 10.24 -8.68
N ALA A 46 3.65 9.04 -8.13
CA ALA A 46 3.30 7.78 -8.78
C ALA A 46 1.78 7.51 -8.84
N ARG A 47 1.03 7.88 -7.80
CA ARG A 47 -0.40 7.52 -7.68
C ARG A 47 -1.36 8.63 -8.07
N LEU A 48 -0.96 9.89 -7.90
CA LEU A 48 -1.82 11.06 -8.13
C LEU A 48 -1.31 11.94 -9.29
N SER A 49 -0.22 11.55 -9.94
CA SER A 49 0.42 12.32 -11.03
C SER A 49 0.75 13.76 -10.62
N LEU A 50 1.09 13.98 -9.34
CA LEU A 50 1.42 15.30 -8.79
C LEU A 50 2.94 15.56 -8.85
N PRO A 51 3.39 16.72 -9.39
CA PRO A 51 4.79 17.13 -9.27
C PRO A 51 5.19 17.38 -7.81
N VAL A 52 6.44 17.10 -7.46
CA VAL A 52 6.97 17.23 -6.09
C VAL A 52 6.68 18.59 -5.44
N GLY A 53 6.87 19.70 -6.19
CA GLY A 53 6.58 21.04 -5.70
C GLY A 53 5.10 21.25 -5.35
N VAL A 54 4.20 20.67 -6.12
CA VAL A 54 2.74 20.73 -5.89
C VAL A 54 2.35 19.91 -4.66
N VAL A 55 2.95 18.72 -4.48
CA VAL A 55 2.73 17.88 -3.29
C VAL A 55 3.04 18.66 -2.01
N MET A 56 4.17 19.37 -1.98
CA MET A 56 4.58 20.13 -0.80
C MET A 56 3.68 21.34 -0.53
N GLN A 57 3.20 22.02 -1.57
CA GLN A 57 2.24 23.13 -1.43
C GLN A 57 0.89 22.65 -0.86
N LEU A 58 0.39 21.51 -1.36
CA LEU A 58 -0.84 20.90 -0.86
C LEU A 58 -0.67 20.44 0.59
N ALA A 59 0.43 19.77 0.91
CA ALA A 59 0.73 19.33 2.27
C ALA A 59 0.89 20.50 3.24
N GLN A 60 1.50 21.61 2.82
CA GLN A 60 1.57 22.84 3.62
C GLN A 60 0.17 23.34 3.99
N ARG A 61 -0.78 23.39 3.03
CA ARG A 61 -2.16 23.81 3.29
C ARG A 61 -2.88 22.87 4.25
N LEU A 62 -2.73 21.56 4.07
CA LEU A 62 -3.29 20.57 4.99
C LEU A 62 -2.69 20.68 6.42
N TYR A 63 -1.44 21.12 6.55
CA TYR A 63 -0.77 21.34 7.83
C TYR A 63 -1.19 22.66 8.51
N GLU A 64 -1.19 23.78 7.78
CA GLU A 64 -1.62 25.10 8.29
C GLU A 64 -3.13 25.18 8.54
N GLY A 65 -3.86 24.24 7.97
CA GLY A 65 -5.28 24.06 8.14
C GLY A 65 -6.11 24.56 6.97
N VAL A 66 -7.24 23.88 6.81
CA VAL A 66 -8.26 24.10 5.78
C VAL A 66 -9.57 24.46 6.47
N GLU A 67 -10.40 25.26 5.82
CA GLU A 67 -11.71 25.63 6.35
C GLU A 67 -12.69 24.46 6.16
N LEU A 68 -13.16 23.91 7.27
CA LEU A 68 -14.14 22.83 7.30
C LEU A 68 -15.32 23.30 8.15
N ARG A 69 -16.48 23.48 7.52
CA ARG A 69 -17.73 23.83 8.20
C ARG A 69 -17.62 25.07 9.12
N GLY A 70 -16.85 26.08 8.68
CA GLY A 70 -16.65 27.33 9.42
C GLY A 70 -15.50 27.32 10.42
N GLU A 71 -14.77 26.21 10.57
CA GLU A 71 -13.60 26.11 11.44
C GLU A 71 -12.34 25.81 10.63
N ARG A 72 -11.25 26.53 10.92
CA ARG A 72 -9.94 26.23 10.33
C ARG A 72 -9.27 25.13 11.13
N ARG A 73 -8.96 24.00 10.47
CA ARG A 73 -8.38 22.83 11.13
C ARG A 73 -7.20 22.24 10.35
N ALA A 74 -6.10 21.99 11.06
CA ALA A 74 -4.97 21.21 10.56
C ALA A 74 -5.37 19.73 10.39
N LEU A 75 -5.13 19.18 9.20
CA LEU A 75 -5.48 17.81 8.87
C LEU A 75 -4.31 16.84 8.98
N ILE A 76 -3.08 17.30 8.78
CA ILE A 76 -1.87 16.46 8.85
C ILE A 76 -0.81 17.04 9.78
N THR A 77 0.09 16.19 10.24
CA THR A 77 1.33 16.59 10.94
C THR A 77 2.31 17.29 9.98
N TYR A 78 3.37 17.88 10.55
CA TYR A 78 4.36 18.63 9.77
C TYR A 78 4.98 17.77 8.65
N MET A 79 4.88 18.26 7.42
CA MET A 79 5.20 17.51 6.20
C MET A 79 6.68 17.54 5.80
N ARG A 80 7.53 18.32 6.49
CA ARG A 80 8.99 18.31 6.29
C ARG A 80 9.64 17.55 7.43
N THR A 81 9.61 16.23 7.30
CA THR A 81 10.13 15.27 8.26
C THR A 81 10.92 14.19 7.53
N ASP A 82 12.00 13.70 8.14
CA ASP A 82 12.68 12.47 7.74
C ASP A 82 12.14 11.24 8.49
N SER A 83 11.28 11.46 9.50
CA SER A 83 10.82 10.43 10.42
C SER A 83 9.68 9.57 9.86
N LEU A 84 9.73 8.29 10.23
CA LEU A 84 8.68 7.29 10.02
C LEU A 84 7.93 6.96 11.31
N VAL A 85 8.29 7.60 12.43
CA VAL A 85 7.77 7.31 13.77
C VAL A 85 6.43 8.01 13.96
N MET A 86 5.43 7.30 14.45
CA MET A 86 4.22 7.89 15.01
C MET A 86 4.28 7.83 16.54
N SER A 87 3.65 8.79 17.19
CA SER A 87 3.40 8.83 18.63
C SER A 87 2.54 7.66 19.09
N GLU A 88 2.63 7.29 20.37
CA GLU A 88 1.83 6.21 20.96
C GLU A 88 0.32 6.46 20.83
N ASP A 89 -0.10 7.71 20.98
CA ASP A 89 -1.50 8.11 20.85
C ASP A 89 -2.01 7.91 19.42
N ALA A 90 -1.20 8.28 18.42
CA ALA A 90 -1.52 8.10 17.02
C ALA A 90 -1.57 6.63 16.62
N ILE A 91 -0.62 5.82 17.10
CA ILE A 91 -0.61 4.36 16.92
C ILE A 91 -1.89 3.76 17.50
N SER A 92 -2.24 4.14 18.73
CA SER A 92 -3.42 3.65 19.42
C SER A 92 -4.71 4.07 18.71
N ALA A 93 -4.79 5.31 18.22
CA ALA A 93 -5.93 5.81 17.46
C ALA A 93 -6.12 5.05 16.13
N ALA A 94 -5.04 4.85 15.37
CA ALA A 94 -5.09 4.07 14.13
C ALA A 94 -5.54 2.62 14.39
N ARG A 95 -5.06 1.99 15.46
CA ARG A 95 -5.49 0.63 15.83
C ARG A 95 -6.97 0.57 16.22
N ARG A 96 -7.46 1.51 17.03
CA ARG A 96 -8.89 1.60 17.39
C ARG A 96 -9.78 1.75 16.16
N LEU A 97 -9.37 2.57 15.20
CA LEU A 97 -10.08 2.72 13.93
C LEU A 97 -10.14 1.40 13.15
N VAL A 98 -9.03 0.66 13.06
CA VAL A 98 -9.01 -0.66 12.39
C VAL A 98 -9.96 -1.64 13.09
N THR A 99 -9.94 -1.70 14.43
CA THR A 99 -10.87 -2.53 15.21
C THR A 99 -12.33 -2.17 14.95
N ALA A 100 -12.65 -0.87 14.85
CA ALA A 100 -14.03 -0.42 14.61
C ALA A 100 -14.50 -0.73 13.18
N ARG A 101 -13.59 -0.77 12.21
CA ARG A 101 -13.92 -0.89 10.77
C ARG A 101 -13.84 -2.31 10.23
N PHE A 102 -13.00 -3.17 10.81
CA PHE A 102 -12.74 -4.51 10.30
C PHE A 102 -13.09 -5.56 11.36
N SER A 103 -13.88 -6.56 10.98
CA SER A 103 -14.30 -7.66 11.86
C SER A 103 -14.02 -9.03 11.20
N PRO A 104 -13.51 -10.03 11.95
CA PRO A 104 -13.04 -9.95 13.34
C PRO A 104 -11.71 -9.20 13.44
N ALA A 105 -11.57 -8.26 14.38
CA ALA A 105 -10.45 -7.31 14.43
C ALA A 105 -9.07 -7.98 14.64
N GLU A 106 -9.05 -9.15 15.28
CA GLU A 106 -7.86 -9.93 15.61
C GLU A 106 -7.08 -10.37 14.36
N ASP A 107 -7.77 -10.57 13.22
CA ASP A 107 -7.13 -10.92 11.96
C ASP A 107 -6.46 -9.72 11.27
N TRP A 108 -6.94 -8.50 11.56
CA TRP A 108 -6.55 -7.26 10.86
C TRP A 108 -5.48 -6.46 11.59
N LEU A 109 -5.20 -6.78 12.85
CA LEU A 109 -4.16 -6.14 13.66
C LEU A 109 -3.12 -7.16 14.12
N PRO A 110 -1.81 -6.81 14.07
CA PRO A 110 -0.81 -7.57 14.80
C PRO A 110 -1.03 -7.45 16.31
N ALA A 111 -0.66 -8.51 17.04
CA ALA A 111 -0.76 -8.56 18.51
C ALA A 111 -0.09 -7.34 19.17
N GLU A 112 1.13 -7.01 18.72
CA GLU A 112 1.85 -5.82 19.16
C GLU A 112 1.77 -4.68 18.15
N PRO A 113 1.78 -3.41 18.59
CA PRO A 113 1.85 -2.26 17.70
C PRO A 113 3.10 -2.27 16.82
N ARG A 114 2.97 -1.81 15.57
CA ARG A 114 4.09 -1.73 14.64
C ARG A 114 4.86 -0.43 14.88
N ARG A 115 6.09 -0.56 15.38
CA ARG A 115 7.02 0.54 15.61
C ARG A 115 8.01 0.64 14.46
N PHE A 116 7.91 1.71 13.68
CA PHE A 116 8.90 2.02 12.64
C PHE A 116 9.99 2.89 13.24
N VAL A 117 11.23 2.73 12.76
CA VAL A 117 12.40 3.45 13.28
C VAL A 117 13.15 4.13 12.15
N ASP A 118 13.77 5.26 12.47
CA ASP A 118 14.55 6.03 11.51
C ASP A 118 15.96 5.47 11.42
N ARG A 119 16.25 4.79 10.31
CA ARG A 119 17.56 4.12 10.11
C ARG A 119 18.75 5.08 10.04
N LYS A 120 18.51 6.38 9.94
CA LYS A 120 19.53 7.41 9.67
C LYS A 120 19.54 8.59 10.65
N ARG A 121 18.68 8.63 11.68
CA ARG A 121 18.69 9.75 12.63
C ARG A 121 19.95 9.69 13.51
N LYS A 122 20.85 10.67 13.31
CA LYS A 122 22.08 10.86 14.10
C LYS A 122 21.91 11.86 15.25
N ASN A 123 20.86 12.69 15.23
CA ASN A 123 20.59 13.70 16.26
C ASN A 123 19.14 13.60 16.73
N ALA A 124 18.96 13.46 18.05
CA ALA A 124 17.65 13.37 18.72
C ALA A 124 16.95 14.73 18.89
N GLN A 125 17.52 15.82 18.38
CA GLN A 125 17.08 17.19 18.67
C GLN A 125 15.84 17.63 17.87
N GLU A 126 15.45 16.90 16.82
CA GLU A 126 14.21 17.14 16.09
C GLU A 126 13.31 15.91 16.21
N ALA A 127 12.50 15.88 17.27
CA ALA A 127 11.43 14.90 17.48
C ALA A 127 10.26 15.14 16.52
N HIS A 128 10.55 15.23 15.20
CA HIS A 128 9.51 15.25 14.20
C HIS A 128 8.91 13.85 14.07
N GLU A 129 7.59 13.85 14.00
CA GLU A 129 6.77 12.67 13.73
C GLU A 129 6.70 12.43 12.22
N ALA A 130 6.27 11.25 11.82
CA ALA A 130 5.87 10.96 10.46
C ALA A 130 4.70 11.84 10.01
N ILE A 131 4.54 11.95 8.69
CA ILE A 131 3.40 12.59 8.05
C ILE A 131 2.19 11.65 8.15
N ARG A 132 1.20 12.06 8.93
CA ARG A 132 -0.03 11.32 9.23
C ARG A 132 -1.19 12.29 9.49
N PRO A 133 -2.45 11.82 9.54
CA PRO A 133 -3.55 12.64 10.02
C PRO A 133 -3.33 13.11 11.45
N VAL A 134 -3.74 14.34 11.76
CA VAL A 134 -3.81 14.83 13.14
C VAL A 134 -4.84 14.02 13.92
N ASP A 135 -5.98 13.74 13.29
CA ASP A 135 -7.09 12.95 13.80
C ASP A 135 -7.51 11.91 12.76
N PHE A 136 -7.46 10.63 13.14
CA PHE A 136 -7.84 9.51 12.29
C PHE A 136 -9.37 9.38 12.10
N GLY A 137 -10.17 9.98 12.99
CA GLY A 137 -11.63 10.00 12.89
C GLY A 137 -12.16 10.92 11.79
N VAL A 138 -11.33 11.83 11.27
CA VAL A 138 -11.64 12.58 10.05
C VAL A 138 -11.43 11.66 8.85
N GLU A 139 -12.45 10.88 8.49
CA GLU A 139 -12.32 9.96 7.35
C GLU A 139 -12.24 10.74 6.02
N PRO A 140 -11.45 10.26 5.03
CA PRO A 140 -11.37 10.92 3.72
C PRO A 140 -12.73 11.13 3.05
N SER A 141 -13.66 10.18 3.19
CA SER A 141 -15.03 10.28 2.68
C SER A 141 -15.82 11.44 3.32
N SER A 142 -15.53 11.80 4.57
CA SER A 142 -16.19 12.92 5.24
C SER A 142 -15.75 14.29 4.73
N LEU A 143 -14.67 14.34 3.93
CA LEU A 143 -14.11 15.56 3.33
C LEU A 143 -14.49 15.73 1.86
N GLU A 144 -15.23 14.78 1.28
CA GLU A 144 -15.68 14.86 -0.11
C GLU A 144 -16.57 16.10 -0.30
N GLY A 145 -16.23 16.92 -1.30
CA GLY A 145 -16.89 18.21 -1.54
C GLY A 145 -16.55 19.33 -0.55
N LEU A 146 -15.84 19.04 0.54
CA LEU A 146 -15.38 20.06 1.51
C LEU A 146 -13.96 20.55 1.22
N LEU A 147 -13.16 19.76 0.50
CA LEU A 147 -11.81 20.12 0.10
C LEU A 147 -11.66 20.23 -1.42
N PRO A 148 -10.73 21.08 -1.90
CA PRO A 148 -10.26 21.00 -3.27
C PRO A 148 -9.84 19.55 -3.63
N PRO A 149 -10.18 19.04 -4.82
CA PRO A 149 -9.99 17.62 -5.15
C PRO A 149 -8.58 17.07 -4.92
N LYS A 150 -7.54 17.85 -5.25
CA LYS A 150 -6.14 17.45 -5.04
C LYS A 150 -5.73 17.41 -3.57
N GLU A 151 -6.33 18.25 -2.72
CA GLU A 151 -6.10 18.24 -1.28
C GLU A 151 -6.79 17.04 -0.63
N ALA A 152 -8.03 16.74 -1.04
CA ALA A 152 -8.74 15.54 -0.63
C ALA A 152 -7.96 14.26 -0.99
N GLN A 153 -7.47 14.16 -2.23
CA GLN A 153 -6.68 13.01 -2.69
C GLN A 153 -5.35 12.85 -1.93
N LEU A 154 -4.64 13.95 -1.65
CA LEU A 154 -3.40 13.90 -0.89
C LEU A 154 -3.65 13.51 0.57
N TYR A 155 -4.70 14.08 1.18
CA TYR A 155 -5.12 13.70 2.53
C TYR A 155 -5.48 12.22 2.61
N GLU A 156 -6.28 11.72 1.66
CA GLU A 156 -6.67 10.32 1.58
C GLU A 156 -5.44 9.40 1.48
N LEU A 157 -4.46 9.77 0.65
CA LEU A 157 -3.22 9.02 0.50
C LEU A 157 -2.45 8.94 1.84
N ILE A 158 -2.30 10.06 2.54
CA ILE A 158 -1.63 10.15 3.85
C ILE A 158 -2.38 9.32 4.90
N TRP A 159 -3.72 9.48 4.96
CA TRP A 159 -4.58 8.79 5.90
C TRP A 159 -4.49 7.27 5.72
N ARG A 160 -4.65 6.78 4.48
CA ARG A 160 -4.61 5.35 4.16
C ARG A 160 -3.25 4.74 4.51
N ARG A 161 -2.16 5.46 4.22
CA ARG A 161 -0.79 5.00 4.55
C ARG A 161 -0.59 4.85 6.06
N ALA A 162 -1.02 5.83 6.84
CA ALA A 162 -0.87 5.83 8.29
C ALA A 162 -1.69 4.70 8.94
N VAL A 163 -2.93 4.49 8.50
CA VAL A 163 -3.78 3.37 8.97
C VAL A 163 -3.16 2.02 8.58
N ALA A 164 -2.78 1.85 7.30
CA ALA A 164 -2.15 0.63 6.78
C ALA A 164 -0.91 0.23 7.59
N SER A 165 -0.13 1.21 8.06
CA SER A 165 1.11 0.97 8.80
C SER A 165 0.91 0.15 10.08
N GLN A 166 -0.29 0.16 10.67
CA GLN A 166 -0.63 -0.58 11.88
C GLN A 166 -1.37 -1.89 11.62
N MET A 167 -1.73 -2.19 10.38
CA MET A 167 -2.51 -3.37 10.02
C MET A 167 -1.64 -4.63 9.89
N ALA A 168 -2.30 -5.79 9.87
CA ALA A 168 -1.69 -7.08 9.62
C ALA A 168 -1.06 -7.16 8.22
N SER A 169 -0.05 -8.02 8.08
CA SER A 169 0.59 -8.30 6.78
C SER A 169 -0.41 -8.92 5.81
N ALA A 170 -0.36 -8.54 4.54
CA ALA A 170 -1.07 -9.28 3.50
C ALA A 170 -0.42 -10.66 3.33
N ARG A 171 -1.22 -11.70 3.09
CA ARG A 171 -0.75 -13.08 2.89
C ARG A 171 -1.11 -13.55 1.50
N HIS A 172 -0.12 -14.06 0.78
CA HIS A 172 -0.25 -14.59 -0.57
C HIS A 172 0.24 -16.03 -0.59
N GLU A 173 -0.44 -16.87 -1.36
CA GLU A 173 0.06 -18.19 -1.75
C GLU A 173 0.61 -18.09 -3.17
N ALA A 174 1.81 -18.62 -3.37
CA ALA A 174 2.45 -18.72 -4.66
C ALA A 174 2.63 -20.19 -5.05
N LEU A 175 2.36 -20.46 -6.31
CA LEU A 175 2.57 -21.73 -6.98
C LEU A 175 3.63 -21.54 -8.05
N SER A 176 4.69 -22.35 -8.03
CA SER A 176 5.65 -22.44 -9.12
C SER A 176 5.64 -23.85 -9.67
N ILE A 177 5.44 -23.96 -10.99
CA ILE A 177 5.42 -25.23 -11.71
C ILE A 177 6.64 -25.25 -12.62
N SER A 178 7.48 -26.26 -12.46
CA SER A 178 8.59 -26.55 -13.36
C SER A 178 8.17 -27.64 -14.34
N LEU A 179 8.45 -27.41 -15.60
CA LEU A 179 8.08 -28.25 -16.73
C LEU A 179 9.36 -28.65 -17.48
N ALA A 180 9.38 -29.87 -18.01
CA ALA A 180 10.41 -30.31 -18.95
C ALA A 180 9.77 -31.05 -20.11
N ALA A 181 10.33 -30.89 -21.30
CA ALA A 181 9.98 -31.64 -22.48
C ALA A 181 11.25 -32.16 -23.14
N GLU A 182 11.23 -33.43 -23.52
CA GLU A 182 12.35 -34.07 -24.21
C GLU A 182 12.61 -33.37 -25.54
N GLY A 183 13.86 -32.98 -25.79
CA GLY A 183 14.23 -32.23 -26.99
C GLY A 183 13.78 -30.76 -27.04
N ALA A 184 12.90 -30.31 -26.13
CA ALA A 184 12.36 -28.94 -26.11
C ALA A 184 12.78 -28.11 -24.87
N GLY A 185 13.44 -28.72 -23.89
CA GLY A 185 14.08 -28.02 -22.77
C GLY A 185 13.22 -27.90 -21.51
N THR A 186 13.46 -26.87 -20.70
CA THR A 186 12.76 -26.64 -19.42
C THR A 186 12.02 -25.31 -19.42
N ALA A 187 10.88 -25.27 -18.74
CA ALA A 187 10.08 -24.06 -18.57
C ALA A 187 9.63 -23.92 -17.11
N ARG A 188 9.31 -22.68 -16.70
CA ARG A 188 8.73 -22.39 -15.39
C ARG A 188 7.52 -21.48 -15.56
N SER A 189 6.42 -21.87 -14.93
CA SER A 189 5.24 -21.04 -14.77
C SER A 189 5.03 -20.71 -13.29
N SER A 190 4.43 -19.56 -13.01
CA SER A 190 4.09 -19.16 -11.64
C SER A 190 2.72 -18.49 -11.58
N ALA A 191 1.96 -18.83 -10.54
CA ALA A 191 0.71 -18.17 -10.20
C ALA A 191 0.76 -17.72 -8.73
N SER A 192 0.05 -16.66 -8.39
CA SER A 192 -0.13 -16.28 -6.99
C SER A 192 -1.56 -15.84 -6.73
N ARG A 193 -2.06 -16.15 -5.54
CA ARG A 193 -3.35 -15.68 -5.05
C ARG A 193 -3.18 -15.01 -3.69
N ARG A 194 -3.92 -13.93 -3.47
CA ARG A 194 -4.00 -13.31 -2.15
C ARG A 194 -4.98 -14.11 -1.30
N VAL A 195 -4.49 -14.62 -0.18
CA VAL A 195 -5.31 -15.39 0.78
C VAL A 195 -5.79 -14.55 1.96
N PHE A 196 -5.13 -13.41 2.20
CA PHE A 196 -5.59 -12.41 3.16
C PHE A 196 -5.10 -11.02 2.74
N GLU A 197 -5.99 -10.03 2.75
CA GLU A 197 -5.68 -8.69 2.26
C GLU A 197 -4.81 -7.89 3.23
N GLY A 198 -5.04 -8.03 4.53
CA GLY A 198 -4.34 -7.23 5.54
C GLY A 198 -4.38 -5.73 5.20
N PHE A 199 -3.23 -5.07 5.32
CA PHE A 199 -3.09 -3.65 5.02
C PHE A 199 -3.47 -3.25 3.57
N GLU A 200 -3.49 -4.18 2.60
CA GLU A 200 -3.86 -3.86 1.21
C GLU A 200 -5.34 -3.49 1.07
N ALA A 201 -6.18 -3.85 2.03
CA ALA A 201 -7.60 -3.48 2.04
C ALA A 201 -7.81 -1.96 2.14
N VAL A 202 -6.91 -1.23 2.81
CA VAL A 202 -7.02 0.23 2.97
C VAL A 202 -6.19 1.00 1.96
N LEU A 203 -5.20 0.40 1.27
CA LEU A 203 -4.36 1.13 0.31
C LEU A 203 -4.94 1.22 -1.10
N ARG A 204 -5.97 0.44 -1.43
CA ARG A 204 -6.63 0.50 -2.74
C ARG A 204 -7.80 1.48 -2.71
N PRO A 205 -7.95 2.37 -3.70
CA PRO A 205 -9.14 3.21 -3.82
C PRO A 205 -10.40 2.34 -3.86
N ALA A 206 -11.50 2.82 -3.29
CA ALA A 206 -12.80 2.16 -3.48
C ALA A 206 -13.13 2.24 -4.99
N GLY A 207 -13.19 1.09 -5.66
CA GLY A 207 -13.41 1.00 -7.12
C GLY A 207 -12.24 0.40 -7.92
N GLY A 208 -11.10 0.13 -7.29
CA GLY A 208 -10.03 -0.64 -7.92
C GLY A 208 -10.36 -2.13 -7.94
N ALA A 209 -11.15 -2.56 -8.93
CA ALA A 209 -11.28 -3.98 -9.28
C ALA A 209 -9.88 -4.59 -9.29
N GLY A 210 -9.64 -5.54 -8.39
CA GLY A 210 -8.43 -6.32 -8.44
C GLY A 210 -8.40 -6.99 -9.81
N GLY A 211 -7.52 -6.53 -10.68
CA GLY A 211 -7.18 -7.21 -11.92
C GLY A 211 -6.66 -8.59 -11.55
N ALA A 212 -7.60 -9.54 -11.40
CA ALA A 212 -7.35 -10.91 -11.75
C ALA A 212 -6.77 -10.86 -13.15
N GLY A 213 -5.59 -11.45 -13.33
CA GLY A 213 -5.02 -11.65 -14.65
C GLY A 213 -6.04 -12.39 -15.49
N GLY A 214 -6.75 -11.64 -16.33
CA GLY A 214 -7.57 -12.17 -17.41
C GLY A 214 -6.62 -12.70 -18.46
N ALA A 215 -6.45 -14.02 -18.45
CA ALA A 215 -6.19 -14.71 -19.69
C ALA A 215 -7.44 -14.53 -20.56
N GLU A 216 -7.36 -13.68 -21.58
CA GLU A 216 -8.31 -13.71 -22.68
C GLU A 216 -7.52 -14.00 -23.96
N GLY A 217 -7.66 -15.25 -24.41
CA GLY A 217 -7.46 -15.63 -25.79
C GLY A 217 -8.76 -15.36 -26.56
N GLY A 218 -8.62 -14.98 -27.81
CA GLY A 218 -9.72 -14.75 -28.73
C GLY A 218 -9.18 -14.63 -30.16
N GLU A 219 -9.25 -15.77 -30.84
CA GLU A 219 -9.13 -16.09 -32.28
C GLU A 219 -7.91 -15.61 -33.09
#